data_AF-A0A6N7Q002-F1
#
_entry.id   AF-A0A6N7Q002-F1
#
_cell.length_a   1.000
_cell.length_b   1.000
_cell.length_c   1.000
_cell.angle_alpha   90.00
_cell.angle_beta   90.00
_cell.angle_gamma   90.00
#
_symmetry.space_group_name_H-M   'P 1'
#
loop_
_entity.id
_entity.type
_entity.pdbx_description
1 polymer ?
#
loop_
_entity_poly.entity_id
_entity_poly.type
_entity_poly.pdbx_seq_one_letter_code
_entity_poly.pdbx_strand_id
1 'polypeptide(L)'
;MRFTADQMEQWQVREPSVERCARGPTRLRGDPVYQRRSFVYQGQTRERPSSVTFELGAGAARGQKRAREELEAPLALVGPDGAADPMVFHMDRFHLVAHRWGGSKDGENLVPAYAGFNRTEWSNFEGAIDEIVRARGGPVRVTIDLGYDDAQDPRVPVRLHVKVEEEIHGIFVQRHKGWFVPTPPAAQRAEDRWLEELITQHRDDFVNSGFSAHALRDPSGMLLNLPNEPGPHAILDYLHARGAFAGTTAENVVLQNGAPFTPAQRDLILAHNRILNGTGFVMSESPADPARTSWPAPPGRPPGTLLDGSTHAAPQVDHTWPQAHNGSNAYSNAMVTSAQHNNEKRNSVTPQIQAEAALNARRSQRPRRGPPA
;
A
#
# COMPACT_ATOMS: atom_id res chain seq x y z
N MET A 1 -21.89 -11.31 25.82
CA MET A 1 -21.97 -9.89 26.24
C MET A 1 -22.25 -9.04 25.02
N ARG A 2 -23.38 -8.31 24.99
CA ARG A 2 -23.68 -7.33 23.95
C ARG A 2 -23.14 -5.98 24.43
N PHE A 3 -22.16 -5.41 23.73
CA PHE A 3 -21.68 -4.05 23.99
C PHE A 3 -22.63 -3.07 23.30
N THR A 4 -23.19 -2.12 24.06
CA THR A 4 -24.04 -1.03 23.55
C THR A 4 -23.19 0.08 22.95
N ALA A 5 -23.73 0.79 21.96
CA ALA A 5 -23.02 1.70 21.06
C ALA A 5 -22.60 3.08 21.65
N ASP A 6 -22.59 3.25 22.98
CA ASP A 6 -22.57 4.59 23.61
C ASP A 6 -21.22 5.05 24.19
N GLN A 7 -20.08 4.49 23.75
CA GLN A 7 -18.75 4.99 24.15
C GLN A 7 -17.75 5.10 22.99
N MET A 8 -18.19 5.56 21.82
CA MET A 8 -17.26 6.05 20.79
C MET A 8 -16.98 7.54 21.06
N GLU A 9 -16.06 7.83 21.98
CA GLU A 9 -15.45 9.15 22.00
C GLU A 9 -14.73 9.33 20.65
N GLN A 10 -15.22 10.27 19.83
CA GLN A 10 -14.57 10.60 18.57
C GLN A 10 -13.16 11.07 18.90
N TRP A 11 -12.17 10.47 18.24
CA TRP A 11 -10.81 10.99 18.16
C TRP A 11 -10.86 12.34 17.41
N GLN A 12 -11.35 13.38 18.07
CA GLN A 12 -11.24 14.74 17.57
C GLN A 12 -9.82 15.19 17.87
N VAL A 13 -8.98 15.12 16.85
CA VAL A 13 -7.66 15.77 16.83
C VAL A 13 -7.93 17.26 17.00
N ARG A 14 -7.80 17.78 18.22
CA ARG A 14 -7.69 19.23 18.41
C ARG A 14 -6.36 19.64 17.81
N GLU A 15 -6.36 20.61 16.90
CA GLU A 15 -5.13 21.20 16.37
C GLU A 15 -4.24 21.63 17.55
N PRO A 16 -3.02 21.06 17.68
CA PRO A 16 -2.14 21.43 18.77
C PRO A 16 -1.63 22.87 18.55
N SER A 17 -1.75 23.68 19.60
CA SER A 17 -1.08 24.99 19.69
C SER A 17 0.42 24.79 19.43
N VAL A 18 0.94 25.59 18.50
CA VAL A 18 2.30 25.48 17.93
C VAL A 18 3.38 25.83 18.96
N GLU A 19 3.65 24.94 19.90
CA GLU A 19 4.94 24.87 20.59
C GLU A 19 5.59 23.54 20.23
N ARG A 20 6.43 23.58 19.18
CA ARG A 20 7.29 22.45 18.79
C ARG A 20 8.37 22.24 19.85
N CYS A 21 8.01 21.60 20.96
CA CYS A 21 9.00 20.98 21.83
C CYS A 21 9.79 19.95 21.00
N ALA A 22 11.11 20.11 20.92
CA ALA A 22 12.04 19.24 20.19
C ALA A 22 12.19 17.85 20.85
N ARG A 23 11.09 17.12 20.98
CA ARG A 23 11.07 15.76 21.54
C ARG A 23 11.42 14.76 20.44
N GLY A 24 12.30 13.82 20.78
CA GLY A 24 12.77 12.77 19.87
C GLY A 24 11.63 11.86 19.36
N PRO A 25 11.91 11.01 18.36
CA PRO A 25 10.87 10.16 17.77
C PRO A 25 10.28 9.18 18.79
N THR A 26 9.02 8.80 18.57
CA THR A 26 8.33 7.75 19.34
C THR A 26 8.99 6.40 19.14
N ARG A 27 9.27 5.69 20.24
CA ARG A 27 9.98 4.41 20.24
C ARG A 27 9.40 3.44 21.25
N LEU A 28 9.54 2.16 20.93
CA LEU A 28 9.31 1.06 21.85
C LEU A 28 10.20 1.17 23.09
N ARG A 29 9.63 0.87 24.26
CA ARG A 29 10.32 0.69 25.54
C ARG A 29 10.17 -0.75 25.99
N GLY A 30 11.28 -1.47 26.09
CA GLY A 30 11.28 -2.90 26.37
C GLY A 30 10.80 -3.73 25.18
N ASP A 31 10.62 -5.03 25.40
CA ASP A 31 10.15 -5.97 24.39
C ASP A 31 8.63 -6.07 24.40
N PRO A 32 7.96 -6.17 23.22
CA PRO A 32 6.53 -6.39 23.17
C PRO A 32 6.19 -7.79 23.71
N VAL A 33 5.07 -7.90 24.42
CA VAL A 33 4.55 -9.17 24.93
C VAL A 33 3.45 -9.66 24.00
N TYR A 34 3.75 -10.66 23.19
CA TYR A 34 2.81 -11.28 22.27
C TYR A 34 2.06 -12.44 22.94
N GLN A 35 0.76 -12.52 22.68
CA GLN A 35 -0.07 -13.67 22.98
C GLN A 35 -0.47 -14.35 21.68
N ARG A 36 -0.49 -15.68 21.70
CA ARG A 36 -0.84 -16.51 20.55
C ARG A 36 -2.05 -17.38 20.87
N ARG A 37 -2.76 -17.80 19.84
CA ARG A 37 -3.80 -18.82 19.93
C ARG A 37 -3.64 -19.82 18.80
N SER A 38 -3.91 -21.09 19.12
CA SER A 38 -3.98 -22.15 18.12
C SER A 38 -5.31 -22.10 17.36
N PHE A 39 -5.29 -22.53 16.11
CA PHE A 39 -6.48 -22.72 15.27
C PHE A 39 -6.26 -23.86 14.28
N VAL A 40 -7.33 -24.34 13.65
CA VAL A 40 -7.26 -25.40 12.63
C VAL A 40 -7.51 -24.79 11.26
N TYR A 41 -6.62 -25.08 10.31
CA TYR A 41 -6.77 -24.69 8.91
C TYR A 41 -6.31 -25.82 8.01
N GLN A 42 -7.15 -26.20 7.04
CA GLN A 42 -6.89 -27.33 6.13
C GLN A 42 -6.48 -28.62 6.86
N GLY A 43 -7.06 -28.88 8.04
CA GLY A 43 -6.77 -30.07 8.85
C GLY A 43 -5.48 -29.99 9.66
N GLN A 44 -4.73 -28.89 9.61
CA GLN A 44 -3.50 -28.68 10.38
C GLN A 44 -3.74 -27.70 11.53
N THR A 45 -3.15 -27.98 12.69
CA THR A 45 -3.08 -27.02 13.81
C THR A 45 -1.98 -26.01 13.55
N ARG A 46 -2.33 -24.73 13.60
CA ARG A 46 -1.41 -23.59 13.39
C ARG A 46 -1.56 -22.58 14.52
N GLU A 47 -0.62 -21.63 14.60
CA GLU A 47 -0.66 -20.52 15.56
C GLU A 47 -0.95 -19.19 14.87
N ARG A 48 -1.65 -18.29 15.56
CA ARG A 48 -1.84 -16.90 15.11
C ARG A 48 -1.70 -15.93 16.29
N PRO A 49 -1.23 -14.69 16.07
CA PRO A 49 -1.22 -13.67 17.12
C PRO A 49 -2.66 -13.38 17.57
N SER A 50 -2.89 -13.21 18.87
CA SER A 50 -4.20 -12.86 19.43
C SER A 50 -4.21 -11.53 20.18
N SER A 51 -3.08 -11.15 20.77
CA SER A 51 -2.92 -9.86 21.43
C SER A 51 -1.44 -9.49 21.48
N VAL A 52 -1.13 -8.19 21.51
CA VAL A 52 0.21 -7.70 21.86
C VAL A 52 0.08 -6.52 22.82
N THR A 53 0.92 -6.49 23.85
CA THR A 53 1.07 -5.35 24.76
C THR A 53 2.49 -4.82 24.69
N PHE A 54 2.64 -3.50 24.60
CA PHE A 54 3.94 -2.85 24.56
C PHE A 54 3.88 -1.43 25.12
N GLU A 55 5.05 -0.86 25.42
CA GLU A 55 5.17 0.52 25.88
C GLU A 55 5.88 1.38 24.83
N LEU A 56 5.39 2.59 24.64
CA LEU A 56 5.98 3.61 23.80
C LEU A 56 6.47 4.77 24.66
N GLY A 57 7.52 5.46 24.23
CA GLY A 57 7.93 6.71 24.83
C GLY A 57 8.77 7.55 23.88
N ALA A 58 9.12 8.77 24.31
CA ALA A 58 10.10 9.58 23.60
C ALA A 58 11.46 8.86 23.65
N GLY A 59 12.05 8.60 22.49
CA GLY A 59 13.35 7.96 22.34
C GLY A 59 14.34 8.82 21.56
N ALA A 60 15.62 8.49 21.64
CA ALA A 60 16.64 9.11 20.79
C ALA A 60 16.44 8.70 19.32
N ALA A 61 16.72 9.62 18.39
CA ALA A 61 16.75 9.29 16.97
C ALA A 61 17.89 8.29 16.70
N ARG A 62 17.58 7.09 16.20
CA ARG A 62 18.60 6.20 15.63
C ARG A 62 18.96 6.68 14.23
N GLY A 63 20.25 6.93 14.01
CA GLY A 63 20.83 7.35 12.73
C GLY A 63 21.16 6.22 11.75
N GLN A 64 20.57 5.03 11.87
CA GLN A 64 20.89 3.92 10.97
C GLN A 64 19.69 3.49 10.13
N LYS A 65 19.82 3.67 8.82
CA LYS A 65 19.12 2.85 7.83
C LYS A 65 19.49 1.40 8.11
N ARG A 66 18.57 0.62 8.69
CA ARG A 66 18.74 -0.83 8.76
C ARG A 66 18.81 -1.37 7.32
N ALA A 67 19.66 -2.37 7.10
CA ALA A 67 19.63 -3.12 5.86
C ALA A 67 18.20 -3.63 5.61
N ARG A 68 17.82 -3.82 4.34
CA ARG A 68 16.53 -4.39 3.97
C ARG A 68 16.51 -5.86 4.39
N GLU A 69 16.26 -6.12 5.67
CA GLU A 69 15.98 -7.45 6.20
C GLU A 69 14.69 -7.97 5.55
N GLU A 70 14.74 -9.22 5.12
CA GLU A 70 13.63 -9.96 4.54
C GLU A 70 12.46 -9.98 5.54
N LEU A 71 11.23 -9.80 5.04
CA LEU A 71 10.04 -9.88 5.88
C LEU A 71 9.61 -11.34 5.99
N GLU A 72 9.46 -11.84 7.22
CA GLU A 72 8.90 -13.17 7.43
C GLU A 72 7.44 -13.23 6.97
N ALA A 73 6.95 -14.45 6.75
CA ALA A 73 5.52 -14.66 6.58
C ALA A 73 4.79 -14.42 7.91
N PRO A 74 3.58 -13.85 7.91
CA PRO A 74 2.72 -13.80 9.09
C PRO A 74 2.57 -15.19 9.72
N LEU A 75 2.64 -15.28 11.05
CA LEU A 75 2.63 -16.57 11.77
C LEU A 75 1.43 -17.45 11.37
N ALA A 76 0.26 -16.84 11.14
CA ALA A 76 -0.94 -17.55 10.72
C ALA A 76 -0.85 -18.23 9.35
N LEU A 77 0.08 -17.81 8.49
CA LEU A 77 0.34 -18.43 7.19
C LEU A 77 1.37 -19.55 7.25
N VAL A 78 2.12 -19.68 8.35
CA VAL A 78 3.17 -20.69 8.50
C VAL A 78 2.54 -22.01 8.96
N GLY A 79 2.73 -23.04 8.15
CA GLY A 79 2.34 -24.42 8.46
C GLY A 79 3.25 -25.05 9.52
N PRO A 80 2.83 -26.19 10.08
CA PRO A 80 3.62 -26.90 11.11
C PRO A 80 4.97 -27.44 10.60
N ASP A 81 5.13 -27.56 9.29
CA ASP A 81 6.38 -27.91 8.60
C ASP A 81 7.28 -26.71 8.31
N GLY A 82 6.85 -25.49 8.68
CA GLY A 82 7.54 -24.24 8.38
C GLY A 82 7.27 -23.69 6.99
N ALA A 83 6.49 -24.38 6.14
CA ALA A 83 6.11 -23.86 4.83
C ALA A 83 5.07 -22.74 4.99
N ALA A 84 5.27 -21.62 4.31
CA ALA A 84 4.31 -20.52 4.32
C ALA A 84 3.29 -20.67 3.19
N ASP A 85 2.02 -20.55 3.52
CA ASP A 85 0.97 -20.32 2.53
C ASP A 85 1.20 -18.98 1.82
N PRO A 86 0.80 -18.83 0.55
CA PRO A 86 0.87 -17.55 -0.14
C PRO A 86 -0.03 -16.52 0.54
N MET A 87 0.47 -15.30 0.66
CA MET A 87 -0.30 -14.15 1.15
C MET A 87 -1.33 -13.73 0.10
N VAL A 88 -2.60 -13.61 0.51
CA VAL A 88 -3.66 -13.13 -0.37
C VAL A 88 -3.30 -11.72 -0.89
N PHE A 89 -3.42 -11.49 -2.20
CA PHE A 89 -2.79 -10.34 -2.85
C PHE A 89 -3.22 -8.97 -2.31
N HIS A 90 -4.51 -8.77 -2.03
CA HIS A 90 -5.02 -7.49 -1.53
C HIS A 90 -4.76 -7.27 -0.02
N MET A 91 -4.04 -8.19 0.63
CA MET A 91 -3.59 -8.05 2.01
C MET A 91 -2.14 -7.56 2.05
N ASP A 92 -1.77 -6.85 3.09
CA ASP A 92 -0.38 -6.55 3.42
C ASP A 92 0.04 -7.35 4.65
N ARG A 93 1.37 -7.46 4.84
CA ARG A 93 1.96 -7.86 6.12
C ARG A 93 1.77 -6.71 7.12
N PHE A 94 0.70 -6.79 7.90
CA PHE A 94 0.35 -5.79 8.89
C PHE A 94 1.18 -5.99 10.14
N HIS A 95 1.91 -4.95 10.56
CA HIS A 95 2.69 -4.97 11.79
C HIS A 95 1.80 -4.57 12.97
N LEU A 96 1.67 -5.44 13.97
CA LEU A 96 0.94 -5.11 15.20
C LEU A 96 1.68 -3.98 15.95
N VAL A 97 2.99 -4.14 16.12
CA VAL A 97 3.90 -3.09 16.56
C VAL A 97 4.54 -2.48 15.33
N ALA A 98 4.19 -1.24 15.01
CA ALA A 98 4.66 -0.58 13.80
C ALA A 98 6.20 -0.56 13.70
N HIS A 99 6.73 -0.79 12.50
CA HIS A 99 8.18 -0.77 12.24
C HIS A 99 8.79 0.59 12.62
N ARG A 100 8.04 1.69 12.46
CA ARG A 100 8.48 3.05 12.84
C ARG A 100 8.73 3.21 14.35
N TRP A 101 8.08 2.41 15.19
CA TRP A 101 8.28 2.38 16.63
C TRP A 101 9.40 1.42 17.05
N GLY A 102 9.85 0.56 16.14
CA GLY A 102 10.87 -0.46 16.39
C GLY A 102 10.31 -1.88 16.50
N GLY A 103 9.06 -2.12 16.07
CA GLY A 103 8.52 -3.48 15.99
C GLY A 103 9.36 -4.38 15.08
N SER A 104 9.43 -5.67 15.43
CA SER A 104 10.18 -6.66 14.67
C SER A 104 9.45 -7.03 13.38
N LYS A 105 10.17 -7.72 12.49
CA LYS A 105 9.62 -8.22 11.21
C LYS A 105 9.24 -9.69 11.28
N ASP A 106 9.24 -10.25 12.49
CA ASP A 106 9.03 -11.67 12.75
C ASP A 106 7.55 -12.00 12.60
N GLY A 107 7.25 -13.24 12.24
CA GLY A 107 5.88 -13.69 11.98
C GLY A 107 4.88 -13.41 13.12
N GLU A 108 5.34 -13.34 14.37
CA GLU A 108 4.51 -13.04 15.56
C GLU A 108 4.01 -11.60 15.64
N ASN A 109 4.76 -10.66 15.04
CA ASN A 109 4.36 -9.27 14.92
C ASN A 109 3.56 -9.00 13.65
N LEU A 110 3.38 -10.02 12.81
CA LEU A 110 2.76 -9.88 11.50
C LEU A 110 1.44 -10.65 11.44
N VAL A 111 0.40 -9.97 10.93
CA VAL A 111 -0.85 -10.62 10.52
C VAL A 111 -1.17 -10.25 9.08
N PRO A 112 -1.85 -11.12 8.32
CA PRO A 112 -2.45 -10.68 7.07
C PRO A 112 -3.54 -9.66 7.40
N ALA A 113 -3.50 -8.47 6.81
CA ALA A 113 -4.61 -7.53 6.91
C ALA A 113 -4.82 -6.83 5.58
N TYR A 114 -6.05 -6.40 5.32
CA TYR A 114 -6.38 -5.69 4.09
C TYR A 114 -5.51 -4.45 3.88
N ALA A 115 -4.91 -4.33 2.68
CA ALA A 115 -3.92 -3.29 2.36
C ALA A 115 -4.51 -1.88 2.49
N GLY A 116 -5.78 -1.68 2.10
CA GLY A 116 -6.47 -0.41 2.26
C GLY A 116 -6.50 0.04 3.72
N PHE A 117 -6.92 -0.85 4.63
CA PHE A 117 -6.95 -0.58 6.08
C PHE A 117 -5.55 -0.27 6.64
N ASN A 118 -4.55 -1.08 6.29
CA ASN A 118 -3.17 -0.91 6.75
C ASN A 118 -2.58 0.44 6.32
N ARG A 119 -2.84 0.86 5.07
CA ARG A 119 -2.23 2.06 4.48
C ARG A 119 -2.97 3.36 4.81
N THR A 120 -4.21 3.31 5.30
CA THR A 120 -5.00 4.50 5.63
C THR A 120 -5.32 4.57 7.11
N GLU A 121 -6.35 3.85 7.56
CA GLU A 121 -6.88 3.89 8.93
C GLU A 121 -5.79 3.61 9.97
N TRP A 122 -5.00 2.57 9.73
CA TRP A 122 -3.92 2.22 10.64
C TRP A 122 -2.78 3.23 10.61
N SER A 123 -2.29 3.61 9.42
CA SER A 123 -1.24 4.63 9.30
C SER A 123 -1.63 5.97 9.95
N ASN A 124 -2.90 6.37 9.86
CA ASN A 124 -3.41 7.57 10.53
C ASN A 124 -3.42 7.40 12.05
N PHE A 125 -3.83 6.23 12.54
CA PHE A 125 -3.79 5.91 13.95
C PHE A 125 -2.36 5.91 14.51
N GLU A 126 -1.38 5.37 13.77
CA GLU A 126 0.03 5.44 14.15
C GLU A 126 0.49 6.89 14.34
N GLY A 127 0.08 7.80 13.46
CA GLY A 127 0.35 9.23 13.57
C GLY A 127 -0.27 9.86 14.83
N ALA A 128 -1.50 9.49 15.16
CA ALA A 128 -2.18 9.99 16.37
C ALA A 128 -1.50 9.51 17.67
N ILE A 129 -1.00 8.26 17.70
CA ILE A 129 -0.21 7.76 18.83
C ILE A 129 1.13 8.49 18.96
N ASP A 130 1.80 8.76 17.82
CA ASP A 130 3.01 9.57 17.80
C ASP A 130 2.78 10.95 18.43
N GLU A 131 1.65 11.58 18.14
CA GLU A 131 1.27 12.88 18.72
C GLU A 131 1.03 12.78 20.23
N ILE A 132 0.32 11.76 20.71
CA ILE A 132 0.07 11.54 22.14
C ILE A 132 1.40 11.40 22.89
N VAL A 133 2.29 10.52 22.42
CA VAL A 133 3.60 10.27 23.06
C VAL A 133 4.43 11.55 23.09
N ARG A 134 4.46 12.31 21.98
CA ARG A 134 5.24 13.56 21.89
C ARG A 134 4.65 14.66 22.78
N ALA A 135 3.34 14.84 22.81
CA ALA A 135 2.71 15.89 23.61
C ALA A 135 2.92 15.67 25.12
N ARG A 136 2.86 14.43 25.59
CA ARG A 136 2.87 14.11 27.02
C ARG A 136 4.26 13.90 27.61
N GLY A 137 5.18 13.28 26.86
CA GLY A 137 6.56 13.06 27.31
C GLY A 137 6.74 11.91 28.31
N GLY A 138 5.66 11.32 28.81
CA GLY A 138 5.63 10.07 29.57
C GLY A 138 5.45 8.83 28.68
N PRO A 139 5.68 7.62 29.22
CA PRO A 139 5.41 6.38 28.49
C PRO A 139 3.90 6.17 28.31
N VAL A 140 3.54 5.54 27.19
CA VAL A 140 2.17 5.16 26.85
C VAL A 140 2.15 3.66 26.65
N ARG A 141 1.30 2.95 27.38
CA ARG A 141 1.10 1.50 27.19
C ARG A 141 0.02 1.27 26.14
N VAL A 142 0.32 0.45 25.15
CA VAL A 142 -0.59 0.10 24.06
C VAL A 142 -0.85 -1.40 24.13
N THR A 143 -2.11 -1.78 24.06
CA THR A 143 -2.55 -3.17 23.90
C THR A 143 -3.39 -3.28 22.64
N ILE A 144 -3.09 -4.26 21.80
CA ILE A 144 -3.78 -4.53 20.55
C ILE A 144 -4.35 -5.93 20.65
N ASP A 145 -5.67 -6.04 20.65
CA ASP A 145 -6.39 -7.31 20.65
C ASP A 145 -6.95 -7.61 19.26
N LEU A 146 -6.79 -8.86 18.83
CA LEU A 146 -7.23 -9.35 17.53
C LEU A 146 -8.45 -10.25 17.71
N GLY A 147 -9.51 -9.95 16.96
CA GLY A 147 -10.67 -10.81 16.81
C GLY A 147 -10.60 -11.57 15.49
N TYR A 148 -10.86 -12.87 15.55
CA TYR A 148 -10.97 -13.75 14.39
C TYR A 148 -12.37 -14.33 14.31
N ASP A 149 -12.78 -14.70 13.10
CA ASP A 149 -14.02 -15.42 12.83
C ASP A 149 -13.65 -16.70 12.09
N ASP A 150 -13.77 -17.84 12.77
CA ASP A 150 -13.40 -19.14 12.21
C ASP A 150 -14.39 -19.62 11.13
N ALA A 151 -15.52 -18.92 10.94
CA ALA A 151 -16.40 -19.14 9.79
C ALA A 151 -15.88 -18.47 8.50
N GLN A 152 -14.94 -17.53 8.62
CA GLN A 152 -14.21 -16.93 7.50
C GLN A 152 -12.82 -17.57 7.39
N ASP A 153 -11.89 -16.96 6.66
CA ASP A 153 -10.50 -17.40 6.70
C ASP A 153 -9.92 -17.18 8.11
N PRO A 154 -9.65 -18.25 8.90
CA PRO A 154 -9.21 -18.11 10.28
C PRO A 154 -7.78 -17.55 10.36
N ARG A 155 -7.05 -17.43 9.25
CA ARG A 155 -5.70 -16.84 9.26
C ARG A 155 -5.74 -15.31 9.36
N VAL A 156 -6.89 -14.70 9.10
CA VAL A 156 -7.05 -13.24 8.94
C VAL A 156 -7.92 -12.66 10.06
N PRO A 157 -7.44 -11.67 10.83
CA PRO A 157 -8.26 -11.02 11.84
C PRO A 157 -9.36 -10.20 11.18
N VAL A 158 -10.58 -10.32 11.70
CA VAL A 158 -11.78 -9.57 11.27
C VAL A 158 -12.06 -8.38 12.19
N ARG A 159 -11.37 -8.29 13.33
CA ARG A 159 -11.45 -7.17 14.26
C ARG A 159 -10.08 -6.82 14.82
N LEU A 160 -9.88 -5.52 15.00
CA LEU A 160 -8.74 -4.96 15.71
C LEU A 160 -9.27 -4.05 16.80
N HIS A 161 -8.89 -4.28 18.05
CA HIS A 161 -9.22 -3.41 19.16
C HIS A 161 -7.94 -2.94 19.82
N VAL A 162 -7.75 -1.62 19.85
CA VAL A 162 -6.57 -1.01 20.46
C VAL A 162 -6.98 -0.26 21.71
N LYS A 163 -6.30 -0.57 22.81
CA LYS A 163 -6.38 0.11 24.09
C LYS A 163 -5.08 0.86 24.34
N VAL A 164 -5.20 2.13 24.70
CA VAL A 164 -4.07 3.02 25.00
C VAL A 164 -4.23 3.51 26.42
N GLU A 165 -3.26 3.21 27.28
CA GLU A 165 -3.20 3.64 28.67
C GLU A 165 -2.08 4.66 28.84
N GLU A 166 -2.43 5.83 29.38
CA GLU A 166 -1.51 6.92 29.67
C GLU A 166 -1.67 7.36 31.13
N GLU A 167 -0.56 7.71 31.79
CA GLU A 167 -0.59 8.34 33.11
C GLU A 167 -0.39 9.84 32.97
N ILE A 168 -1.38 10.63 33.41
CA ILE A 168 -1.37 12.09 33.35
C ILE A 168 -1.47 12.61 34.79
N HIS A 169 -0.36 13.16 35.31
CA HIS A 169 -0.30 13.70 36.68
C HIS A 169 -0.79 12.72 37.76
N GLY A 170 -0.42 11.43 37.65
CA GLY A 170 -0.86 10.39 38.58
C GLY A 170 -2.27 9.82 38.30
N ILE A 171 -2.95 10.30 37.25
CA ILE A 171 -4.26 9.80 36.83
C ILE A 171 -4.08 8.90 35.61
N PHE A 172 -4.56 7.66 35.69
CA PHE A 172 -4.60 6.76 34.54
C PHE A 172 -5.79 7.09 33.64
N VAL A 173 -5.49 7.43 32.39
CA VAL A 173 -6.48 7.66 31.32
C VAL A 173 -6.37 6.50 30.34
N GLN A 174 -7.53 5.98 29.95
CA GLN A 174 -7.63 4.85 29.04
C GLN A 174 -8.46 5.25 27.81
N ARG A 175 -7.91 5.03 26.62
CA ARG A 175 -8.57 5.27 25.34
C ARG A 175 -8.71 3.97 24.58
N HIS A 176 -9.77 3.88 23.78
CA HIS A 176 -10.06 2.69 22.98
C HIS A 176 -10.35 3.07 21.54
N LYS A 177 -9.97 2.21 20.61
CA LYS A 177 -10.50 2.25 19.25
C LYS A 177 -10.64 0.84 18.70
N GLY A 178 -11.83 0.54 18.18
CA GLY A 178 -12.13 -0.72 17.52
C GLY A 178 -12.38 -0.51 16.04
N TRP A 179 -11.89 -1.45 15.23
CA TRP A 179 -12.21 -1.56 13.82
C TRP A 179 -12.75 -2.96 13.52
N PHE A 180 -13.72 -3.01 12.62
CA PHE A 180 -13.95 -4.20 11.82
C PHE A 180 -12.97 -4.14 10.67
N VAL A 181 -12.10 -5.14 10.57
CA VAL A 181 -11.14 -5.26 9.45
C VAL A 181 -11.97 -5.73 8.26
N PRO A 182 -12.06 -4.94 7.17
CA PRO A 182 -12.90 -5.30 6.04
C PRO A 182 -12.43 -6.62 5.43
N THR A 183 -13.37 -7.54 5.20
CA THR A 183 -13.17 -8.62 4.25
C THR A 183 -13.34 -8.01 2.85
N PRO A 184 -12.35 -8.14 1.96
CA PRO A 184 -12.47 -7.61 0.62
C PRO A 184 -13.62 -8.31 -0.11
N PRO A 185 -14.39 -7.59 -0.94
CA PRO A 185 -15.39 -8.22 -1.77
C PRO A 185 -14.70 -9.20 -2.71
N ALA A 186 -15.31 -10.37 -2.92
CA ALA A 186 -14.82 -11.33 -3.89
C ALA A 186 -14.63 -10.65 -5.26
N ALA A 187 -13.58 -11.03 -5.98
CA ALA A 187 -13.32 -10.55 -7.34
C ALA A 187 -14.60 -10.70 -8.18
N GLN A 188 -15.17 -9.56 -8.59
CA GLN A 188 -16.47 -9.54 -9.27
C GLN A 188 -16.35 -9.88 -10.75
N ARG A 189 -15.14 -9.78 -11.33
CA ARG A 189 -14.86 -10.06 -12.73
C ARG A 189 -13.90 -11.23 -12.89
N ALA A 190 -14.14 -12.07 -13.91
CA ALA A 190 -13.29 -13.23 -14.18
C ALA A 190 -11.84 -12.85 -14.54
N GLU A 191 -11.68 -11.74 -15.27
CA GLU A 191 -10.38 -11.15 -15.61
C GLU A 191 -9.56 -10.74 -14.37
N ASP A 192 -10.23 -10.19 -13.34
CA ASP A 192 -9.59 -9.79 -12.10
C ASP A 192 -9.10 -11.02 -11.33
N ARG A 193 -9.85 -12.12 -11.36
CA ARG A 193 -9.50 -13.36 -10.65
C ARG A 193 -8.21 -13.99 -11.18
N TRP A 194 -8.09 -14.14 -12.50
CA TRP A 194 -6.87 -14.70 -13.10
C TRP A 194 -5.65 -13.84 -12.78
N LEU A 195 -5.78 -12.51 -12.88
CA LEU A 195 -4.69 -11.61 -12.57
C LEU A 195 -4.34 -11.64 -11.08
N GLU A 196 -5.34 -11.70 -10.18
CA GLU A 196 -5.14 -11.83 -8.74
C GLU A 196 -4.40 -13.12 -8.37
N GLU A 197 -4.76 -14.25 -8.98
CA GLU A 197 -4.07 -15.54 -8.80
C GLU A 197 -2.60 -15.43 -9.27
N LEU A 198 -2.37 -14.89 -10.46
CA LEU A 198 -1.03 -14.72 -11.02
C LEU A 198 -0.15 -13.83 -10.14
N ILE A 199 -0.69 -12.69 -9.68
CA ILE A 199 0.08 -11.80 -8.82
C ILE A 199 0.32 -12.44 -7.45
N THR A 200 -0.67 -13.14 -6.87
CA THR A 200 -0.51 -13.87 -5.60
C THR A 200 0.65 -14.86 -5.68
N GLN A 201 0.77 -15.60 -6.78
CA GLN A 201 1.85 -16.58 -6.99
C GLN A 201 3.24 -15.95 -7.05
N HIS A 202 3.36 -14.72 -7.59
CA HIS A 202 4.65 -14.09 -7.85
C HIS A 202 5.03 -12.96 -6.88
N ARG A 203 4.14 -12.61 -5.94
CA ARG A 203 4.33 -11.44 -5.09
C ARG A 203 5.54 -11.54 -4.18
N ASP A 204 5.73 -12.66 -3.49
CA ASP A 204 6.86 -12.81 -2.57
C ASP A 204 8.19 -12.83 -3.33
N ASP A 205 8.23 -13.53 -4.47
CA ASP A 205 9.37 -13.47 -5.39
C ASP A 205 9.66 -12.05 -5.87
N PHE A 206 8.64 -11.27 -6.23
CA PHE A 206 8.82 -9.87 -6.62
C PHE A 206 9.41 -9.03 -5.47
N VAL A 207 8.89 -9.19 -4.24
CA VAL A 207 9.33 -8.44 -3.06
C VAL A 207 10.77 -8.80 -2.66
N ASN A 208 11.17 -10.07 -2.83
CA ASN A 208 12.43 -10.63 -2.34
C ASN A 208 13.53 -10.74 -3.40
N SER A 209 13.18 -10.80 -4.70
CA SER A 209 14.17 -10.98 -5.79
C SER A 209 15.13 -9.80 -6.00
N GLY A 210 14.88 -8.65 -5.36
CA GLY A 210 15.61 -7.41 -5.66
C GLY A 210 15.31 -6.85 -7.05
N PHE A 211 14.22 -7.29 -7.70
CA PHE A 211 13.79 -6.75 -8.98
C PHE A 211 13.70 -5.22 -8.95
N SER A 212 14.17 -4.61 -10.04
CA SER A 212 14.13 -3.17 -10.24
C SER A 212 13.55 -2.86 -11.61
N ALA A 213 12.43 -2.13 -11.63
CA ALA A 213 11.82 -1.67 -12.88
C ALA A 213 12.80 -0.80 -13.70
N HIS A 214 13.76 -0.13 -13.03
CA HIS A 214 14.83 0.66 -13.67
C HIS A 214 15.82 -0.18 -14.49
N ALA A 215 15.77 -1.51 -14.40
CA ALA A 215 16.58 -2.40 -15.23
C ALA A 215 15.92 -2.74 -16.58
N LEU A 216 14.64 -2.36 -16.77
CA LEU A 216 13.90 -2.64 -18.01
C LEU A 216 14.47 -1.87 -19.20
N ARG A 217 14.40 -2.48 -20.38
CA ARG A 217 14.91 -1.93 -21.63
C ARG A 217 13.83 -1.91 -22.71
N ASP A 218 13.88 -0.90 -23.57
CA ASP A 218 13.08 -0.84 -24.79
C ASP A 218 13.66 -1.75 -25.91
N PRO A 219 12.98 -1.91 -27.06
CA PRO A 219 13.47 -2.75 -28.16
C PRO A 219 14.83 -2.35 -28.74
N SER A 220 15.28 -1.11 -28.51
CA SER A 220 16.61 -0.64 -28.92
C SER A 220 17.71 -0.97 -27.90
N GLY A 221 17.34 -1.58 -26.78
CA GLY A 221 18.24 -1.90 -25.66
C GLY A 221 18.50 -0.73 -24.72
N MET A 222 17.85 0.41 -24.92
CA MET A 222 17.96 1.57 -24.02
C MET A 222 17.11 1.37 -22.77
N LEU A 223 17.57 1.91 -21.63
CA LEU A 223 16.80 1.87 -20.38
C LEU A 223 15.48 2.63 -20.52
N LEU A 224 14.43 2.11 -19.88
CA LEU A 224 13.15 2.81 -19.78
C LEU A 224 13.27 3.99 -18.81
N ASN A 225 12.69 5.12 -19.19
CA ASN A 225 12.55 6.30 -18.34
C ASN A 225 11.35 6.10 -17.42
N LEU A 226 11.66 6.01 -16.14
CA LEU A 226 10.73 5.74 -15.06
C LEU A 226 10.87 6.78 -13.96
N PRO A 227 9.82 6.99 -13.13
CA PRO A 227 9.96 7.76 -11.90
C PRO A 227 11.00 7.12 -10.97
N ASN A 228 11.66 7.94 -10.14
CA ASN A 228 12.69 7.47 -9.21
C ASN A 228 12.18 6.36 -8.27
N GLU A 229 10.94 6.49 -7.81
CA GLU A 229 10.27 5.47 -7.02
C GLU A 229 9.30 4.68 -7.92
N PRO A 230 9.37 3.34 -7.92
CA PRO A 230 8.46 2.52 -8.71
C PRO A 230 7.01 2.73 -8.24
N GLY A 231 6.12 3.05 -9.19
CA GLY A 231 4.70 3.24 -8.92
C GLY A 231 4.00 1.95 -8.49
N PRO A 232 2.71 2.05 -8.08
CA PRO A 232 1.96 0.94 -7.49
C PRO A 232 1.85 -0.30 -8.39
N HIS A 233 1.98 -0.14 -9.71
CA HIS A 233 1.86 -1.22 -10.70
C HIS A 233 3.17 -1.90 -11.08
N ALA A 234 4.28 -1.66 -10.37
CA ALA A 234 5.59 -2.23 -10.71
C ALA A 234 5.65 -3.76 -10.73
N ILE A 235 4.74 -4.45 -10.03
CA ILE A 235 4.65 -5.91 -10.11
C ILE A 235 4.22 -6.40 -11.50
N LEU A 236 3.46 -5.60 -12.25
CA LEU A 236 3.09 -5.94 -13.63
C LEU A 236 4.30 -5.86 -14.56
N ASP A 237 5.26 -4.97 -14.30
CA ASP A 237 6.54 -4.96 -15.04
C ASP A 237 7.36 -6.22 -14.75
N TYR A 238 7.38 -6.67 -13.49
CA TYR A 238 8.04 -7.92 -13.11
C TYR A 238 7.40 -9.12 -13.84
N LEU A 239 6.07 -9.21 -13.83
CA LEU A 239 5.33 -10.26 -14.53
C LEU A 239 5.60 -10.23 -16.05
N HIS A 240 5.61 -9.03 -16.64
CA HIS A 240 5.96 -8.85 -18.05
C HIS A 240 7.38 -9.33 -18.36
N ALA A 241 8.37 -8.91 -17.57
CA ALA A 241 9.76 -9.32 -17.73
C ALA A 241 9.99 -10.83 -17.55
N ARG A 242 9.12 -11.52 -16.81
CA ARG A 242 9.13 -12.97 -16.61
C ARG A 242 8.37 -13.75 -17.68
N GLY A 243 7.69 -13.06 -18.62
CA GLY A 243 6.84 -13.70 -19.62
C GLY A 243 5.56 -14.30 -19.02
N ALA A 244 5.15 -13.85 -17.82
CA ALA A 244 4.00 -14.41 -17.10
C ALA A 244 2.65 -14.15 -17.79
N PHE A 245 2.63 -13.27 -18.81
CA PHE A 245 1.46 -12.94 -19.61
C PHE A 245 1.34 -13.79 -20.90
N ALA A 246 2.14 -14.84 -21.07
CA ALA A 246 2.05 -15.73 -22.22
C ALA A 246 0.62 -16.29 -22.42
N GLY A 247 0.13 -16.28 -23.66
CA GLY A 247 -1.22 -16.70 -24.02
C GLY A 247 -2.32 -15.68 -23.74
N THR A 248 -1.98 -14.45 -23.33
CA THR A 248 -2.94 -13.37 -23.05
C THR A 248 -2.83 -12.22 -24.05
N THR A 249 -3.80 -11.32 -24.05
CA THR A 249 -3.75 -10.08 -24.86
C THR A 249 -2.59 -9.17 -24.49
N ALA A 250 -1.97 -9.36 -23.33
CA ALA A 250 -0.82 -8.60 -22.87
C ALA A 250 0.54 -9.22 -23.23
N GLU A 251 0.57 -10.43 -23.78
CA GLU A 251 1.81 -11.13 -24.17
C GLU A 251 2.68 -10.29 -25.12
N ASN A 252 2.04 -9.62 -26.08
CA ASN A 252 2.71 -8.88 -27.14
C ASN A 252 2.90 -7.40 -26.83
N VAL A 253 2.68 -6.97 -25.59
CA VAL A 253 2.91 -5.58 -25.19
C VAL A 253 4.41 -5.29 -25.25
N VAL A 254 4.76 -4.23 -25.99
CA VAL A 254 6.12 -3.72 -26.06
C VAL A 254 6.26 -2.52 -25.13
N LEU A 255 7.21 -2.60 -24.20
CA LEU A 255 7.56 -1.47 -23.33
C LEU A 255 8.56 -0.55 -24.03
N GLN A 256 8.25 0.74 -24.12
CA GLN A 256 9.03 1.72 -24.87
C GLN A 256 8.90 3.13 -24.27
N ASN A 257 9.99 3.89 -24.35
CA ASN A 257 10.03 5.31 -24.02
C ASN A 257 9.15 6.16 -24.96
N GLY A 258 8.38 7.10 -24.39
CA GLY A 258 7.52 8.01 -25.16
C GLY A 258 6.29 7.35 -25.78
N ALA A 259 6.05 6.06 -25.53
CA ALA A 259 4.88 5.35 -26.02
C ALA A 259 3.64 5.57 -25.13
N PRO A 260 2.42 5.57 -25.69
CA PRO A 260 1.20 5.54 -24.91
C PRO A 260 0.95 4.13 -24.34
N PHE A 261 0.15 4.04 -23.27
CA PHE A 261 -0.38 2.75 -22.82
C PHE A 261 -1.36 2.20 -23.85
N THR A 262 -1.14 0.95 -24.27
CA THR A 262 -2.03 0.19 -25.17
C THR A 262 -3.34 -0.17 -24.46
N PRO A 263 -4.42 -0.54 -25.19
CA PRO A 263 -5.66 -1.00 -24.57
C PRO A 263 -5.44 -2.16 -23.58
N ALA A 264 -4.71 -3.20 -23.97
CA ALA A 264 -4.40 -4.34 -23.11
C ALA A 264 -3.64 -3.95 -21.83
N GLN A 265 -2.72 -2.98 -21.92
CA GLN A 265 -2.06 -2.44 -20.72
C GLN A 265 -3.04 -1.71 -19.81
N ARG A 266 -3.93 -0.90 -20.36
CA ARG A 266 -4.93 -0.16 -19.57
C ARG A 266 -5.84 -1.12 -18.84
N ASP A 267 -6.32 -2.17 -19.51
CA ASP A 267 -7.19 -3.17 -18.90
C ASP A 267 -6.49 -3.86 -17.73
N LEU A 268 -5.23 -4.27 -17.89
CA LEU A 268 -4.41 -4.83 -16.80
C LEU A 268 -4.15 -3.84 -15.66
N ILE A 269 -3.89 -2.57 -15.97
CA ILE A 269 -3.66 -1.54 -14.96
C ILE A 269 -4.93 -1.29 -14.14
N LEU A 270 -6.08 -1.22 -14.80
CA LEU A 270 -7.37 -1.04 -14.15
C LEU A 270 -7.77 -2.29 -13.33
N ALA A 271 -7.52 -3.49 -13.84
CA ALA A 271 -7.69 -4.73 -13.09
C ALA A 271 -6.78 -4.72 -11.86
N HIS A 272 -5.48 -4.47 -12.03
CA HIS A 272 -4.55 -4.38 -10.91
C HIS A 272 -4.95 -3.31 -9.90
N ASN A 273 -5.45 -2.16 -10.33
CA ASN A 273 -5.95 -1.11 -9.44
C ASN A 273 -7.14 -1.60 -8.60
N ARG A 274 -8.12 -2.30 -9.19
CA ARG A 274 -9.23 -2.91 -8.44
C ARG A 274 -8.73 -3.90 -7.39
N ILE A 275 -7.78 -4.75 -7.78
CA ILE A 275 -7.23 -5.78 -6.89
C ILE A 275 -6.39 -5.14 -5.78
N LEU A 276 -5.53 -4.16 -6.11
CA LEU A 276 -4.65 -3.46 -5.16
C LEU A 276 -5.45 -2.70 -4.10
N ASN A 277 -6.53 -2.04 -4.53
CA ASN A 277 -7.43 -1.37 -3.62
C ASN A 277 -8.34 -2.37 -2.92
N GLY A 278 -8.57 -3.58 -3.45
CA GLY A 278 -9.45 -4.62 -2.92
C GLY A 278 -10.84 -4.12 -2.48
N THR A 279 -11.35 -3.09 -3.16
CA THR A 279 -12.73 -2.60 -3.00
C THR A 279 -13.66 -3.21 -4.06
N GLY A 280 -13.10 -3.91 -5.05
CA GLY A 280 -13.80 -4.30 -6.28
C GLY A 280 -14.09 -3.12 -7.22
N PHE A 281 -13.74 -1.90 -6.82
CA PHE A 281 -13.93 -0.68 -7.62
C PHE A 281 -12.59 -0.12 -8.09
N VAL A 282 -12.60 0.51 -9.26
CA VAL A 282 -11.45 1.30 -9.72
C VAL A 282 -11.39 2.56 -8.87
N MET A 283 -10.21 2.88 -8.34
CA MET A 283 -9.96 4.02 -7.48
C MET A 283 -8.92 4.92 -8.11
N SER A 284 -9.12 6.23 -8.02
CA SER A 284 -8.07 7.18 -8.36
C SER A 284 -6.86 6.99 -7.44
N GLU A 285 -5.67 7.21 -7.97
CA GLU A 285 -4.38 7.12 -7.27
C GLU A 285 -3.75 8.50 -7.05
N SER A 286 -4.24 9.53 -7.75
CA SER A 286 -3.76 10.90 -7.57
C SER A 286 -4.40 11.53 -6.32
N PRO A 287 -3.59 11.99 -5.34
CA PRO A 287 -4.13 12.65 -4.16
C PRO A 287 -4.76 14.01 -4.47
N ALA A 288 -4.44 14.59 -5.63
CA ALA A 288 -5.01 15.85 -6.12
C ALA A 288 -6.26 15.64 -6.99
N ASP A 289 -6.68 14.40 -7.23
CA ASP A 289 -7.87 14.11 -8.03
C ASP A 289 -9.13 14.61 -7.31
N PRO A 290 -10.03 15.34 -7.98
CA PRO A 290 -11.33 15.70 -7.43
C PRO A 290 -12.10 14.51 -6.84
N ALA A 291 -11.97 13.32 -7.45
CA ALA A 291 -12.58 12.09 -6.94
C ALA A 291 -12.15 11.73 -5.51
N ARG A 292 -10.93 12.10 -5.09
CA ARG A 292 -10.40 11.87 -3.74
C ARG A 292 -10.61 13.03 -2.78
N THR A 293 -10.74 14.26 -3.30
CA THR A 293 -10.62 15.47 -2.51
C THR A 293 -11.95 16.17 -2.26
N SER A 294 -12.78 16.31 -3.29
CA SER A 294 -13.92 17.24 -3.26
C SER A 294 -15.22 16.63 -3.75
N TRP A 295 -15.17 15.56 -4.55
CA TRP A 295 -16.37 14.90 -5.00
C TRP A 295 -17.00 14.06 -3.89
N PRO A 296 -18.34 14.07 -3.78
CA PRO A 296 -19.02 13.13 -2.91
C PRO A 296 -18.75 11.71 -3.40
N ALA A 297 -18.47 10.81 -2.47
CA ALA A 297 -18.34 9.40 -2.79
C ALA A 297 -19.68 8.88 -3.37
N PRO A 298 -19.66 8.04 -4.42
CA PRO A 298 -20.87 7.44 -4.94
C PRO A 298 -21.60 6.64 -3.83
N PRO A 299 -22.94 6.62 -3.81
CA PRO A 299 -23.68 5.87 -2.80
C PRO A 299 -23.22 4.41 -2.69
N GLY A 300 -22.88 3.98 -1.48
CA GLY A 300 -22.39 2.63 -1.20
C GLY A 300 -20.95 2.34 -1.67
N ARG A 301 -20.17 3.37 -2.04
CA ARG A 301 -18.78 3.22 -2.51
C ARG A 301 -17.83 4.13 -1.73
N PRO A 302 -16.54 3.75 -1.61
CA PRO A 302 -15.56 4.58 -0.92
C PRO A 302 -15.20 5.86 -1.70
N PRO A 303 -14.74 6.93 -1.03
CA PRO A 303 -14.18 8.12 -1.68
C PRO A 303 -13.02 7.76 -2.62
N GLY A 304 -12.92 8.43 -3.77
CA GLY A 304 -11.92 8.12 -4.80
C GLY A 304 -12.40 7.11 -5.84
N THR A 305 -13.60 6.52 -5.70
CA THR A 305 -14.14 5.56 -6.68
C THR A 305 -14.40 6.22 -8.04
N LEU A 306 -13.91 5.58 -9.10
CA LEU A 306 -14.13 5.93 -10.49
C LEU A 306 -15.24 5.07 -11.11
N LEU A 307 -15.95 5.62 -12.09
CA LEU A 307 -17.18 5.05 -12.64
C LEU A 307 -17.05 4.83 -14.15
N ASP A 308 -17.08 3.58 -14.58
CA ASP A 308 -17.16 3.22 -16.00
C ASP A 308 -18.35 3.93 -16.67
N GLY A 309 -18.12 4.50 -17.86
CA GLY A 309 -19.15 5.22 -18.62
C GLY A 309 -19.49 6.64 -18.12
N SER A 310 -18.92 7.09 -17.00
CA SER A 310 -19.05 8.49 -16.57
C SER A 310 -18.21 9.43 -17.46
N THR A 311 -18.69 10.64 -17.73
CA THR A 311 -17.91 11.63 -18.49
C THR A 311 -16.72 12.16 -17.69
N HIS A 312 -16.94 12.53 -16.42
CA HIS A 312 -15.91 13.13 -15.56
C HIS A 312 -15.20 12.09 -14.69
N ALA A 313 -15.95 11.13 -14.15
CA ALA A 313 -15.44 10.10 -13.25
C ALA A 313 -14.96 8.83 -13.97
N ALA A 314 -14.96 8.80 -15.31
CA ALA A 314 -14.42 7.66 -16.04
C ALA A 314 -12.97 7.40 -15.65
N PRO A 315 -12.59 6.14 -15.42
CA PRO A 315 -11.20 5.81 -15.17
C PRO A 315 -10.34 6.10 -16.41
N GLN A 316 -9.21 6.73 -16.18
CA GLN A 316 -8.15 6.96 -17.15
C GLN A 316 -6.84 6.45 -16.59
N VAL A 317 -6.01 5.89 -17.47
CA VAL A 317 -4.63 5.52 -17.16
C VAL A 317 -3.74 6.56 -17.79
N ASP A 318 -2.94 7.24 -16.96
CA ASP A 318 -1.99 8.27 -17.38
C ASP A 318 -0.59 7.96 -16.87
N HIS A 319 0.41 8.68 -17.38
CA HIS A 319 1.78 8.54 -16.93
C HIS A 319 2.08 9.41 -15.71
N THR A 320 2.75 8.82 -14.72
CA THR A 320 3.34 9.53 -13.57
C THR A 320 4.47 10.43 -14.03
N TRP A 321 5.45 9.86 -14.76
CA TRP A 321 6.44 10.61 -15.52
C TRP A 321 5.91 10.86 -16.94
N PRO A 322 5.59 12.11 -17.32
CA PRO A 322 4.80 12.38 -18.52
C PRO A 322 5.42 11.84 -19.81
N GLN A 323 4.56 11.34 -20.70
CA GLN A 323 4.94 10.89 -22.05
C GLN A 323 5.70 11.98 -22.82
N ALA A 324 5.28 13.24 -22.70
CA ALA A 324 5.94 14.39 -23.32
C ALA A 324 7.42 14.53 -22.89
N HIS A 325 7.77 14.10 -21.68
CA HIS A 325 9.14 14.08 -21.17
C HIS A 325 9.82 12.72 -21.38
N ASN A 326 9.43 12.02 -22.44
CA ASN A 326 9.94 10.71 -22.82
C ASN A 326 9.72 9.62 -21.75
N GLY A 327 8.65 9.73 -20.95
CA GLY A 327 8.23 8.67 -20.04
C GLY A 327 7.82 7.41 -20.77
N SER A 328 8.19 6.25 -20.23
CA SER A 328 7.85 4.97 -20.84
C SER A 328 6.41 4.54 -20.56
N ASN A 329 5.85 3.68 -21.40
CA ASN A 329 4.60 2.96 -21.12
C ASN A 329 4.79 1.75 -20.19
N ALA A 330 5.86 1.69 -19.39
CA ALA A 330 6.00 0.68 -18.34
C ALA A 330 4.88 0.81 -17.31
N TYR A 331 4.46 -0.32 -16.73
CA TYR A 331 3.38 -0.35 -15.76
C TYR A 331 3.75 0.46 -14.50
N SER A 332 4.99 0.41 -14.02
CA SER A 332 5.47 1.25 -12.90
C SER A 332 5.41 2.76 -13.15
N ASN A 333 5.23 3.20 -14.41
CA ASN A 333 5.01 4.59 -14.76
C ASN A 333 3.51 4.95 -14.90
N ALA A 334 2.60 4.01 -14.65
CA ALA A 334 1.16 4.24 -14.73
C ALA A 334 0.60 4.84 -13.44
N MET A 335 -0.44 5.64 -13.61
CA MET A 335 -1.32 6.14 -12.54
C MET A 335 -2.77 6.13 -13.02
N VAL A 336 -3.67 5.63 -12.19
CA VAL A 336 -5.13 5.67 -12.44
C VAL A 336 -5.72 6.97 -11.93
N THR A 337 -6.43 7.72 -12.77
CA THR A 337 -7.04 9.02 -12.44
C THR A 337 -8.41 9.17 -13.09
N SER A 338 -9.19 10.16 -12.64
CA SER A 338 -10.45 10.54 -13.29
C SER A 338 -10.20 11.22 -14.65
N ALA A 339 -11.15 11.08 -15.57
CA ALA A 339 -11.12 11.77 -16.86
C ALA A 339 -11.04 13.30 -16.70
N GLN A 340 -11.70 13.86 -15.69
CA GLN A 340 -11.59 15.28 -15.38
C GLN A 340 -10.17 15.67 -14.98
N HIS A 341 -9.55 14.96 -14.02
CA HIS A 341 -8.20 15.27 -13.57
C HIS A 341 -7.19 15.20 -14.72
N ASN A 342 -7.30 14.19 -15.59
CA ASN A 342 -6.45 14.07 -16.77
C ASN A 342 -6.66 15.23 -17.76
N ASN A 343 -7.91 15.65 -17.98
CA ASN A 343 -8.22 16.80 -18.85
C ASN A 343 -7.69 18.11 -18.28
N GLU A 344 -7.83 18.35 -16.98
CA GLU A 344 -7.28 19.53 -16.30
C GLU A 344 -5.75 19.57 -16.40
N LYS A 345 -5.09 18.43 -16.17
CA LYS A 345 -3.64 18.29 -16.36
C LYS A 345 -3.24 18.64 -17.79
N ARG A 346 -3.93 18.10 -18.80
CA ARG A 346 -3.67 18.43 -20.23
C ARG A 346 -3.87 19.91 -20.53
N ASN A 347 -4.92 20.53 -20.00
CA ASN A 347 -5.21 21.95 -20.22
C ASN A 347 -4.17 22.87 -19.55
N SER A 348 -3.47 22.39 -18.53
CA SER A 348 -2.39 23.12 -17.87
C SER A 348 -1.04 23.05 -18.59
N VAL A 349 -0.90 22.18 -19.61
CA VAL A 349 0.34 22.06 -20.41
C VAL A 349 0.43 23.22 -21.40
N THR A 350 1.34 24.17 -21.14
CA THR A 350 1.57 25.31 -22.03
C THR A 350 2.33 24.90 -23.31
N PRO A 351 2.21 25.67 -24.41
CA PRO A 351 2.99 25.44 -25.64
C PRO A 351 4.51 25.43 -25.42
N GLN A 352 5.00 26.15 -24.40
CA GLN A 352 6.41 26.17 -24.03
C GLN A 352 6.88 24.82 -23.45
N ILE A 353 6.07 24.19 -22.60
CA ILE A 353 6.34 22.84 -22.07
C ILE A 353 6.34 21.81 -23.21
N GLN A 354 5.43 21.95 -24.18
CA GLN A 354 5.40 21.08 -25.37
C GLN A 354 6.64 21.26 -26.26
N ALA A 355 7.10 22.50 -26.45
CA ALA A 355 8.30 22.79 -27.22
C ALA A 355 9.58 22.24 -26.55
N GLU A 356 9.67 22.34 -25.23
CA GLU A 356 10.79 21.81 -24.45
C GLU A 356 10.82 20.27 -24.43
N ALA A 357 9.65 19.64 -24.30
CA ALA A 357 9.46 18.19 -24.48
C ALA A 357 9.96 17.72 -25.85
N ALA A 358 9.53 18.38 -26.93
CA ALA A 358 9.95 18.06 -28.30
C ALA A 358 11.47 18.23 -28.50
N LEU A 359 12.08 19.24 -27.87
CA LEU A 359 13.52 19.46 -27.91
C LEU A 359 14.29 18.34 -27.18
N ASN A 360 13.81 17.90 -26.02
CA ASN A 360 14.44 16.84 -25.23
C ASN A 360 14.32 15.47 -25.91
N ALA A 361 13.18 15.16 -26.55
CA ALA A 361 13.02 13.95 -27.35
C ALA A 361 14.00 13.89 -28.55
N ARG A 362 14.30 15.05 -29.17
CA ARG A 362 15.31 15.12 -30.24
C ARG A 362 16.74 14.95 -29.71
N ARG A 363 17.01 15.37 -28.47
CA ARG A 363 18.31 15.22 -27.83
C ARG A 363 18.60 13.78 -27.42
N SER A 364 17.59 13.03 -26.96
CA SER A 364 17.74 11.61 -26.61
C SER A 364 17.95 10.69 -27.81
N GLN A 365 17.54 11.12 -29.01
CA GLN A 365 17.76 10.38 -30.27
C GLN A 365 19.09 10.69 -30.97
N ARG A 366 19.91 11.62 -30.45
CA ARG A 366 21.22 11.88 -31.05
C ARG A 366 22.18 10.72 -30.76
N PRO A 367 22.81 10.10 -31.78
CA PRO A 367 23.82 9.08 -31.55
C PRO A 367 24.96 9.67 -30.70
N ARG A 368 25.29 9.01 -29.59
CA ARG A 368 26.45 9.38 -28.78
C ARG A 368 27.68 9.23 -29.67
N ARG A 369 28.30 10.36 -30.04
CA ARG A 369 29.62 10.35 -30.66
C ARG A 369 30.57 9.67 -29.66
N GLY A 370 31.13 8.53 -30.06
CA GLY A 370 32.19 7.88 -29.29
C GLY A 370 33.35 8.86 -29.06
N PRO A 371 34.15 8.62 -28.01
CA PRO A 371 35.31 9.46 -27.74
C PRO A 371 36.24 9.46 -28.97
N PRO A 372 36.88 10.60 -29.27
CA PRO A 372 37.84 10.68 -30.36
C PRO A 372 38.99 9.68 -30.10
N ALA A 373 39.40 9.01 -31.19
CA ALA A 373 40.46 8.01 -31.20
C ALA A 373 41.83 8.56 -30.82
#